data_AF-A0A968U6D5-F1
#
_entry.id   AF-A0A968U6D5-F1
#
_cell.length_a   1.000
_cell.length_b   1.000
_cell.length_c   1.000
_cell.angle_alpha   90.00
_cell.angle_beta   90.00
_cell.angle_gamma   90.00
#
_symmetry.space_group_name_H-M   'P 1'
#
loop_
_entity.id
_entity.type
_entity.pdbx_description
1 polymer ?
#
loop_
_entity_poly.entity_id
_entity_poly.type
_entity_poly.pdbx_seq_one_letter_code
_entity_poly.pdbx_strand_id
1 'polypeptide(L)'
;GNGLARSAPQPGDPAFIGPVPPANWPQEATETPASPRISNASALLAEVPTDLKPYVQDWLALGLMEKTAAERDAALAEVPFKPNQPITRSAYAHWLLTVNNEFYADQSTQRIRPGVTSSKPAFQDVPTTHPYFPAIQGLTEAGIIPSALTGNSTAVTFRPNDPLTRENLVLWKVPLDTRTTLPTATVEAVKGTWGFQDAAQIEPLALRAVLADHQTGDFANILRAFGYTTLFQPKKTVSQAEAAAALWRFGTQT
;
A
#
# COMPACT_ATOMS: atom_id res chain seq x y z
N GLY A 1 19.12 37.33 15.41
CA GLY A 1 17.98 38.20 15.79
C GLY A 1 16.71 37.46 15.44
N ASN A 2 15.95 37.03 16.44
CA ASN A 2 14.70 36.30 16.26
C ASN A 2 13.61 37.21 15.66
N GLY A 3 13.05 36.81 14.52
CA GLY A 3 11.81 37.38 13.99
C GLY A 3 10.62 36.80 14.75
N LEU A 4 9.89 37.67 15.48
CA LEU A 4 8.67 37.31 16.18
C LEU A 4 7.52 37.17 15.17
N ALA A 5 7.00 35.95 14.99
CA ALA A 5 5.70 35.74 14.38
C ALA A 5 4.63 36.33 15.32
N ARG A 6 3.88 37.33 14.83
CA ARG A 6 2.74 37.88 15.58
C ARG A 6 1.56 36.92 15.41
N SER A 7 1.12 36.32 16.52
CA SER A 7 -0.10 35.53 16.59
C SER A 7 -1.30 36.38 16.13
N ALA A 8 -2.21 35.79 15.37
CA ALA A 8 -3.46 36.45 14.99
C ALA A 8 -4.34 36.70 16.23
N PRO A 9 -5.03 37.86 16.31
CA PRO A 9 -5.90 38.19 17.44
C PRO A 9 -7.06 37.19 17.57
N GLN A 10 -7.41 36.85 18.81
CA GLN A 10 -8.44 35.86 19.13
C GLN A 10 -9.75 36.51 19.60
N PRO A 11 -10.88 35.78 19.60
CA PRO A 11 -12.15 36.28 20.13
C PRO A 11 -11.97 36.80 21.57
N GLY A 12 -12.24 38.10 21.78
CA GLY A 12 -12.00 38.80 23.05
C GLY A 12 -10.92 39.88 23.00
N ASP A 13 -10.07 39.89 21.97
CA ASP A 13 -9.13 40.99 21.74
C ASP A 13 -9.83 42.24 21.16
N PRO A 14 -9.42 43.45 21.55
CA PRO A 14 -9.97 44.69 20.99
C PRO A 14 -9.69 44.86 19.49
N ALA A 15 -8.77 44.07 18.92
CA ALA A 15 -8.43 44.05 17.50
C ALA A 15 -9.08 42.89 16.71
N PHE A 16 -9.94 42.08 17.33
CA PHE A 16 -10.60 40.96 16.68
C PHE A 16 -11.82 41.43 15.86
N ILE A 17 -11.78 41.22 14.54
CA ILE A 17 -12.90 41.48 13.62
C ILE A 17 -13.39 40.13 13.08
N GLY A 18 -14.24 39.44 13.84
CA GLY A 18 -14.85 38.17 13.46
C GLY A 18 -16.10 37.89 14.31
N PRO A 19 -16.96 36.94 13.91
CA PRO A 19 -18.15 36.59 14.69
C PRO A 19 -17.73 36.02 16.05
N VAL A 20 -18.25 36.60 17.14
CA VAL A 20 -18.07 36.07 18.51
C VAL A 20 -19.04 34.90 18.73
N PRO A 21 -18.55 33.68 19.02
CA PRO A 21 -19.44 32.54 19.27
C PRO A 21 -20.25 32.72 20.57
N PRO A 22 -21.53 32.29 20.63
CA PRO A 22 -22.32 32.31 21.86
C PRO A 22 -21.74 31.37 22.93
N ALA A 23 -21.96 31.70 24.21
CA ALA A 23 -21.36 31.06 25.39
C ALA A 23 -21.63 29.56 25.59
N ASN A 24 -22.44 28.93 24.73
CA ASN A 24 -22.89 27.54 24.85
C ASN A 24 -22.40 26.63 23.71
N TRP A 25 -21.33 27.00 23.01
CA TRP A 25 -20.68 26.05 22.10
C TRP A 25 -19.99 24.94 22.92
N PRO A 26 -20.18 23.65 22.58
CA PRO A 26 -19.39 22.59 23.21
C PRO A 26 -17.89 22.88 22.99
N GLN A 27 -17.14 22.99 24.08
CA GLN A 27 -15.68 23.01 24.04
C GLN A 27 -15.23 21.71 23.38
N GLU A 28 -14.51 21.83 22.27
CA GLU A 28 -13.83 20.74 21.61
C GLU A 28 -12.85 20.15 22.64
N ALA A 29 -13.21 18.98 23.18
CA ALA A 29 -12.32 18.21 24.00
C ALA A 29 -11.07 17.97 23.17
N THR A 30 -9.90 18.33 23.70
CA THR A 30 -8.62 17.91 23.16
C THR A 30 -8.49 16.42 23.45
N GLU A 31 -9.26 15.61 22.72
CA GLU A 31 -9.00 14.19 22.63
C GLU A 31 -7.65 14.07 21.93
N THR A 32 -6.64 13.72 22.72
CA THR A 32 -5.43 13.11 22.17
C THR A 32 -5.92 11.97 21.28
N PRO A 33 -5.49 11.86 20.00
CA PRO A 33 -5.99 10.79 19.15
C PRO A 33 -5.64 9.48 19.85
N ALA A 34 -6.66 8.78 20.34
CA ALA A 34 -6.50 7.43 20.81
C ALA A 34 -6.15 6.61 19.57
N SER A 35 -4.86 6.34 19.37
CA SER A 35 -4.44 5.33 18.40
C SER A 35 -5.25 4.06 18.67
N PRO A 36 -5.93 3.48 17.66
CA PRO A 36 -6.56 2.19 17.84
C PRO A 36 -5.48 1.20 18.25
N ARG A 37 -5.51 0.80 19.53
CA ARG A 37 -4.58 -0.21 20.05
C ARG A 37 -5.12 -1.55 19.58
N ILE A 38 -4.51 -2.09 18.53
CA ILE A 38 -4.71 -3.49 18.18
C ILE A 38 -4.43 -4.31 19.43
N SER A 39 -5.49 -4.93 19.97
CA SER A 39 -5.48 -5.58 21.29
C SER A 39 -4.42 -6.70 21.40
N ASN A 40 -3.94 -7.20 20.25
CA ASN A 40 -2.92 -8.24 20.11
C ASN A 40 -1.66 -7.79 19.34
N ALA A 41 -1.43 -6.49 19.12
CA ALA A 41 -0.28 -6.00 18.33
C ALA A 41 1.07 -6.52 18.86
N SER A 42 1.24 -6.54 20.18
CA SER A 42 2.49 -7.00 20.81
C SER A 42 2.79 -8.47 20.51
N ALA A 43 1.77 -9.33 20.47
CA ALA A 43 1.93 -10.75 20.15
C ALA A 43 2.24 -10.95 18.66
N LEU A 44 1.54 -10.23 17.77
CA LEU A 44 1.80 -10.25 16.34
C LEU A 44 3.22 -9.77 16.00
N LEU A 45 3.66 -8.69 16.64
CA LEU A 45 5.02 -8.13 16.47
C LEU A 45 6.11 -9.06 16.99
N ALA A 46 5.81 -9.97 17.93
CA ALA A 46 6.79 -10.95 18.40
C ALA A 46 7.17 -11.96 17.32
N GLU A 47 6.25 -12.30 16.42
CA GLU A 47 6.48 -13.23 15.30
C GLU A 47 7.15 -12.56 14.08
N VAL A 48 7.18 -11.24 14.01
CA VAL A 48 7.77 -10.50 12.88
C VAL A 48 9.31 -10.56 12.94
N PRO A 49 10.00 -10.84 11.81
CA PRO A 49 11.45 -10.76 11.74
C PRO A 49 11.98 -9.39 12.21
N THR A 50 13.07 -9.37 12.98
CA THR A 50 13.57 -8.16 13.67
C THR A 50 13.68 -6.94 12.76
N ASP A 51 14.23 -7.09 11.57
CA ASP A 51 14.44 -5.97 10.63
C ASP A 51 13.14 -5.43 10.03
N LEU A 52 12.05 -6.22 10.05
CA LEU A 52 10.74 -5.81 9.56
C LEU A 52 9.84 -5.19 10.64
N LYS A 53 10.17 -5.38 11.92
CA LYS A 53 9.36 -4.91 13.06
C LYS A 53 8.98 -3.43 12.99
N PRO A 54 9.91 -2.47 12.73
CA PRO A 54 9.52 -1.06 12.69
C PRO A 54 8.47 -0.78 11.61
N TYR A 55 8.63 -1.37 10.42
CA TYR A 55 7.70 -1.16 9.33
C TYR A 55 6.32 -1.79 9.61
N VAL A 56 6.31 -3.00 10.16
CA VAL A 56 5.06 -3.70 10.49
C VAL A 56 4.35 -3.00 11.65
N GLN A 57 5.07 -2.47 12.63
CA GLN A 57 4.50 -1.72 13.74
C GLN A 57 3.73 -0.49 13.25
N ASP A 58 4.36 0.32 12.39
CA ASP A 58 3.72 1.50 11.82
C ASP A 58 2.55 1.14 10.89
N TRP A 59 2.69 0.06 10.11
CA TRP A 59 1.60 -0.44 9.26
C TRP A 59 0.40 -0.90 10.09
N LEU A 60 0.62 -1.59 11.21
CA LEU A 60 -0.42 -1.98 12.17
C LEU A 60 -1.08 -0.75 12.82
N ALA A 61 -0.30 0.31 13.08
CA ALA A 61 -0.81 1.56 13.67
C ALA A 61 -1.80 2.31 12.76
N LEU A 62 -1.85 2.01 11.46
CA LEU A 62 -2.89 2.51 10.54
C LEU A 62 -4.30 2.01 10.92
N GLY A 63 -4.42 0.99 11.78
CA GLY A 63 -5.71 0.49 12.26
C GLY A 63 -6.56 -0.19 11.17
N LEU A 64 -5.97 -0.51 10.02
CA LEU A 64 -6.66 -1.07 8.86
C LEU A 64 -7.22 -2.48 9.11
N MET A 65 -6.70 -3.18 10.11
CA MET A 65 -7.18 -4.50 10.54
C MET A 65 -8.36 -4.41 11.54
N GLU A 66 -8.70 -3.22 12.05
CA GLU A 66 -9.82 -3.03 12.99
C GLU A 66 -10.98 -2.24 12.38
N LYS A 67 -10.69 -1.19 11.57
CA LYS A 67 -11.71 -0.44 10.81
C LYS A 67 -12.57 -1.34 9.91
N THR A 68 -12.02 -2.48 9.52
CA THR A 68 -12.61 -3.48 8.64
C THR A 68 -13.61 -4.39 9.35
N ALA A 69 -13.53 -4.58 10.66
CA ALA A 69 -14.51 -5.35 11.44
C ALA A 69 -15.74 -4.51 11.85
N ALA A 70 -15.58 -3.21 12.08
CA ALA A 70 -16.66 -2.34 12.56
C ALA A 70 -17.54 -1.73 11.44
N GLU A 71 -17.02 -1.63 10.20
CA GLU A 71 -17.68 -0.91 9.09
C GLU A 71 -18.10 -1.81 7.90
N ARG A 72 -17.97 -3.14 7.97
CA ARG A 72 -18.27 -4.05 6.83
C ARG A 72 -19.42 -5.02 7.07
N ASP A 73 -20.18 -5.24 6.00
CA ASP A 73 -20.97 -6.46 5.79
C ASP A 73 -20.12 -7.70 6.09
N ALA A 74 -20.69 -8.63 6.86
CA ALA A 74 -20.05 -9.83 7.43
C ALA A 74 -19.40 -10.82 6.42
N ALA A 75 -19.32 -10.49 5.13
CA ALA A 75 -18.83 -11.35 4.05
C ALA A 75 -17.31 -11.25 3.79
N LEU A 76 -16.62 -10.20 4.28
CA LEU A 76 -15.18 -10.06 4.11
C LEU A 76 -14.44 -10.66 5.30
N ALA A 77 -14.35 -11.99 5.36
CA ALA A 77 -13.46 -12.66 6.32
C ALA A 77 -12.04 -12.13 6.09
N GLU A 78 -11.52 -11.38 7.05
CA GLU A 78 -10.15 -10.90 7.01
C GLU A 78 -9.19 -12.07 6.95
N VAL A 79 -8.16 -11.96 6.09
CA VAL A 79 -7.02 -12.85 6.22
C VAL A 79 -6.35 -12.51 7.55
N PRO A 80 -6.33 -13.43 8.54
CA PRO A 80 -5.67 -13.15 9.81
C PRO A 80 -4.21 -12.83 9.56
N PHE A 81 -3.71 -11.76 10.18
CA PHE A 81 -2.31 -11.39 10.07
C PHE A 81 -1.43 -12.46 10.73
N LYS A 82 -0.70 -13.20 9.90
CA LYS A 82 0.25 -14.25 10.25
C LYS A 82 1.59 -13.90 9.60
N PRO A 83 2.48 -13.16 10.29
CA PRO A 83 3.65 -12.49 9.72
C PRO A 83 4.48 -13.35 8.74
N ASN A 84 4.71 -14.61 9.10
CA ASN A 84 5.61 -15.50 8.38
C ASN A 84 4.91 -16.41 7.34
N GLN A 85 3.59 -16.26 7.16
CA GLN A 85 2.86 -17.02 6.15
C GLN A 85 2.84 -16.29 4.81
N PRO A 86 2.81 -17.01 3.66
CA PRO A 86 2.64 -16.40 2.36
C PRO A 86 1.36 -15.57 2.29
N ILE A 87 1.42 -14.39 1.66
CA ILE A 87 0.23 -13.61 1.32
C ILE A 87 -0.31 -14.06 -0.04
N THR A 88 -1.63 -14.19 -0.18
CA THR A 88 -2.25 -14.47 -1.48
C THR A 88 -2.29 -13.20 -2.34
N ARG A 89 -2.38 -13.38 -3.66
CA ARG A 89 -2.52 -12.27 -4.61
C ARG A 89 -3.73 -11.38 -4.32
N SER A 90 -4.88 -11.98 -3.96
CA SER A 90 -6.09 -11.23 -3.66
C SER A 90 -5.99 -10.45 -2.35
N ALA A 91 -5.39 -11.04 -1.31
CA ALA A 91 -5.16 -10.35 -0.04
C ALA A 91 -4.19 -9.16 -0.22
N TYR A 92 -3.12 -9.34 -1.00
CA TYR A 92 -2.19 -8.25 -1.28
C TYR A 92 -2.84 -7.13 -2.10
N ALA A 93 -3.65 -7.44 -3.12
CA ALA A 93 -4.40 -6.43 -3.86
C ALA A 93 -5.35 -5.65 -2.94
N HIS A 94 -6.00 -6.34 -2.00
CA HIS A 94 -6.81 -5.70 -0.99
C HIS A 94 -6.00 -4.71 -0.13
N TRP A 95 -4.89 -5.16 0.45
CA TRP A 95 -4.02 -4.31 1.27
C TRP A 95 -3.45 -3.14 0.48
N LEU A 96 -3.00 -3.37 -0.76
CA LEU A 96 -2.42 -2.33 -1.62
C LEU A 96 -3.41 -1.19 -1.85
N LEU A 97 -4.66 -1.50 -2.21
CA LEU A 97 -5.70 -0.48 -2.39
C LEU A 97 -6.03 0.23 -1.08
N THR A 98 -6.29 -0.54 -0.03
CA THR A 98 -6.74 0.00 1.26
C THR A 98 -5.68 0.91 1.87
N VAL A 99 -4.42 0.45 1.94
CA VAL A 99 -3.33 1.24 2.50
C VAL A 99 -3.07 2.49 1.66
N ASN A 100 -3.01 2.38 0.32
CA ASN A 100 -2.87 3.56 -0.54
C ASN A 100 -3.95 4.60 -0.24
N ASN A 101 -5.21 4.18 -0.17
CA ASN A 101 -6.33 5.09 0.02
C ASN A 101 -6.38 5.71 1.41
N GLU A 102 -5.88 5.00 2.43
CA GLU A 102 -5.70 5.55 3.78
C GLU A 102 -4.58 6.61 3.80
N PHE A 103 -3.41 6.31 3.21
CA PHE A 103 -2.30 7.27 3.09
C PHE A 103 -2.70 8.57 2.39
N TYR A 104 -3.63 8.47 1.44
CA TYR A 104 -4.12 9.60 0.66
C TYR A 104 -5.58 9.97 1.00
N ALA A 105 -6.03 9.76 2.24
CA ALA A 105 -7.40 10.04 2.66
C ALA A 105 -7.86 11.46 2.26
N ASP A 106 -6.98 12.45 2.48
CA ASP A 106 -7.21 13.87 2.17
C ASP A 106 -6.77 14.29 0.76
N GLN A 107 -6.22 13.37 -0.05
CA GLN A 107 -5.68 13.64 -1.38
C GLN A 107 -6.39 12.78 -2.42
N SER A 108 -7.60 13.18 -2.77
CA SER A 108 -8.48 12.40 -3.65
C SER A 108 -7.89 12.08 -5.04
N THR A 109 -6.95 12.89 -5.53
CA THR A 109 -6.22 12.69 -6.79
C THR A 109 -5.19 11.56 -6.73
N GLN A 110 -4.75 11.15 -5.53
CA GLN A 110 -3.81 10.05 -5.33
C GLN A 110 -4.50 8.74 -4.91
N ARG A 111 -5.81 8.80 -4.59
CA ARG A 111 -6.62 7.62 -4.29
C ARG A 111 -6.96 6.84 -5.54
N ILE A 112 -7.03 5.53 -5.41
CA ILE A 112 -7.50 4.62 -6.45
C ILE A 112 -8.97 4.32 -6.19
N ARG A 113 -9.79 4.38 -7.23
CA ARG A 113 -11.22 4.08 -7.13
C ARG A 113 -11.41 2.56 -7.01
N PRO A 114 -12.16 2.05 -6.02
CA PRO A 114 -12.55 0.66 -6.00
C PRO A 114 -13.44 0.34 -7.21
N GLY A 115 -13.33 -0.88 -7.74
CA GLY A 115 -14.21 -1.35 -8.79
C GLY A 115 -15.65 -1.55 -8.29
N VAL A 116 -16.62 -1.32 -9.16
CA VAL A 116 -18.05 -1.46 -8.85
C VAL A 116 -18.59 -2.79 -9.37
N THR A 117 -19.55 -3.38 -8.66
CA THR A 117 -20.13 -4.69 -9.00
C THR A 117 -20.95 -4.70 -10.29
N SER A 118 -21.31 -3.53 -10.82
CA SER A 118 -21.92 -3.37 -12.14
C SER A 118 -20.91 -3.43 -13.29
N SER A 119 -19.59 -3.31 -13.01
CA SER A 119 -18.55 -3.42 -14.03
C SER A 119 -18.40 -4.85 -14.53
N LYS A 120 -18.02 -5.00 -15.80
CA LYS A 120 -17.58 -6.30 -16.32
C LYS A 120 -16.29 -6.72 -15.61
N PRO A 121 -16.21 -7.91 -15.00
CA PRO A 121 -14.99 -8.41 -14.39
C PRO A 121 -13.82 -8.41 -15.38
N ALA A 122 -12.67 -7.90 -14.93
CA ALA A 122 -11.44 -7.88 -15.73
C ALA A 122 -10.81 -9.27 -15.88
N PHE A 123 -11.11 -10.19 -14.96
CA PHE A 123 -10.61 -11.57 -14.94
C PHE A 123 -11.76 -12.56 -14.81
N GLN A 124 -11.61 -13.74 -15.43
CA GLN A 124 -12.67 -14.77 -15.44
C GLN A 124 -12.84 -15.48 -14.08
N ASP A 125 -11.77 -15.55 -13.30
CA ASP A 125 -11.70 -16.24 -12.01
C ASP A 125 -11.90 -15.31 -10.80
N VAL A 126 -12.34 -14.07 -11.03
CA VAL A 126 -12.69 -13.10 -9.98
C VAL A 126 -14.10 -12.56 -10.25
N PRO A 127 -15.16 -13.29 -9.85
CA PRO A 127 -16.54 -12.81 -10.00
C PRO A 127 -16.81 -11.59 -9.11
N THR A 128 -17.88 -10.85 -9.41
CA THR A 128 -18.30 -9.66 -8.64
C THR A 128 -18.65 -9.98 -7.18
N THR A 129 -18.91 -11.25 -6.86
CA THR A 129 -19.17 -11.76 -5.52
C THR A 129 -17.90 -12.09 -4.73
N HIS A 130 -16.72 -12.07 -5.35
CA HIS A 130 -15.47 -12.32 -4.65
C HIS A 130 -15.23 -11.22 -3.60
N PRO A 131 -14.83 -11.56 -2.36
CA PRO A 131 -14.70 -10.59 -1.27
C PRO A 131 -13.80 -9.39 -1.63
N TYR A 132 -12.68 -9.66 -2.31
CA TYR A 132 -11.74 -8.61 -2.75
C TYR A 132 -11.97 -8.14 -4.19
N PHE A 133 -13.15 -8.40 -4.78
CA PHE A 133 -13.47 -7.93 -6.13
C PHE A 133 -13.27 -6.42 -6.30
N PRO A 134 -13.79 -5.52 -5.43
CA PRO A 134 -13.60 -4.08 -5.62
C PRO A 134 -12.12 -3.67 -5.64
N ALA A 135 -11.27 -4.32 -4.85
CA ALA A 135 -9.85 -4.02 -4.81
C ALA A 135 -9.12 -4.49 -6.06
N ILE A 136 -9.33 -5.74 -6.46
CA ILE A 136 -8.72 -6.32 -7.65
C ILE A 136 -9.18 -5.54 -8.90
N GLN A 137 -10.49 -5.36 -9.08
CA GLN A 137 -11.06 -4.66 -10.22
C GLN A 137 -10.56 -3.20 -10.29
N GLY A 138 -10.58 -2.47 -9.17
CA GLY A 138 -10.16 -1.07 -9.15
C GLY A 138 -8.67 -0.87 -9.47
N LEU A 139 -7.80 -1.73 -8.93
CA LEU A 139 -6.37 -1.71 -9.27
C LEU A 139 -6.11 -2.10 -10.74
N THR A 140 -6.90 -3.00 -11.29
CA THR A 140 -6.81 -3.40 -12.71
C THR A 140 -7.30 -2.31 -13.65
N GLU A 141 -8.42 -1.65 -13.35
CA GLU A 141 -8.94 -0.50 -14.10
C GLU A 141 -7.99 0.71 -14.03
N ALA A 142 -7.26 0.85 -12.92
CA ALA A 142 -6.19 1.84 -12.78
C ALA A 142 -4.88 1.45 -13.51
N GLY A 143 -4.82 0.29 -14.16
CA GLY A 143 -3.64 -0.18 -14.90
C GLY A 143 -2.48 -0.67 -14.04
N ILE A 144 -2.69 -0.87 -12.73
CA ILE A 144 -1.66 -1.31 -11.77
C ILE A 144 -1.44 -2.82 -11.86
N ILE A 145 -2.53 -3.58 -11.92
CA ILE A 145 -2.48 -5.03 -12.11
C ILE A 145 -2.64 -5.31 -13.62
N PRO A 146 -1.63 -5.93 -14.28
CA PRO A 146 -1.70 -6.24 -15.70
C PRO A 146 -2.91 -7.12 -16.05
N SER A 147 -3.58 -6.79 -17.15
CA SER A 147 -4.75 -7.51 -17.65
C SER A 147 -4.92 -7.29 -19.16
N ALA A 148 -6.01 -7.82 -19.73
CA ALA A 148 -6.42 -7.48 -21.08
C ALA A 148 -6.60 -5.96 -21.29
N LEU A 149 -6.97 -5.19 -20.24
CA LEU A 149 -7.13 -3.74 -20.31
C LEU A 149 -5.79 -3.01 -20.55
N THR A 150 -4.67 -3.60 -20.12
CA THR A 150 -3.33 -3.06 -20.34
C THR A 150 -2.67 -3.65 -21.59
N GLY A 151 -3.43 -4.30 -22.48
CA GLY A 151 -2.92 -4.96 -23.67
C GLY A 151 -2.27 -6.33 -23.44
N ASN A 152 -2.32 -6.87 -22.22
CA ASN A 152 -1.86 -8.23 -21.94
C ASN A 152 -3.02 -9.21 -22.16
N SER A 153 -3.25 -9.58 -23.42
CA SER A 153 -4.35 -10.47 -23.82
C SER A 153 -4.26 -11.88 -23.23
N THR A 154 -3.08 -12.28 -22.74
CA THR A 154 -2.87 -13.59 -22.10
C THR A 154 -3.23 -13.60 -20.60
N ALA A 155 -3.35 -12.43 -19.98
CA ALA A 155 -3.71 -12.27 -18.56
C ALA A 155 -5.23 -12.38 -18.36
N VAL A 156 -5.79 -13.56 -18.69
CA VAL A 156 -7.23 -13.86 -18.61
C VAL A 156 -7.67 -14.21 -17.17
N THR A 157 -6.75 -14.73 -16.36
CA THR A 157 -6.98 -15.15 -14.97
C THR A 157 -6.11 -14.34 -14.02
N PHE A 158 -6.67 -13.94 -12.88
CA PHE A 158 -5.95 -13.27 -11.81
C PHE A 158 -5.23 -14.24 -10.87
N ARG A 159 -5.80 -15.42 -10.65
CA ARG A 159 -5.40 -16.44 -9.66
C ARG A 159 -5.42 -15.90 -8.22
N PRO A 160 -6.60 -15.59 -7.67
CA PRO A 160 -6.73 -14.90 -6.38
C PRO A 160 -6.14 -15.65 -5.18
N ASN A 161 -6.07 -16.97 -5.25
CA ASN A 161 -5.60 -17.84 -4.16
C ASN A 161 -4.12 -18.20 -4.26
N ASP A 162 -3.46 -17.92 -5.38
CA ASP A 162 -2.03 -18.19 -5.53
C ASP A 162 -1.23 -17.25 -4.60
N PRO A 163 -0.10 -17.73 -4.05
CA PRO A 163 0.84 -16.87 -3.33
C PRO A 163 1.34 -15.71 -4.21
N LEU A 164 1.50 -14.54 -3.60
CA LEU A 164 2.15 -13.41 -4.26
C LEU A 164 3.65 -13.68 -4.42
N THR A 165 4.19 -13.44 -5.61
CA THR A 165 5.63 -13.53 -5.88
C THR A 165 6.32 -12.18 -5.72
N ARG A 166 7.63 -12.18 -5.45
CA ARG A 166 8.43 -10.95 -5.27
C ARG A 166 8.33 -10.00 -6.46
N GLU A 167 8.38 -10.53 -7.68
CA GLU A 167 8.25 -9.70 -8.89
C GLU A 167 6.86 -9.06 -9.01
N ASN A 168 5.79 -9.75 -8.59
CA ASN A 168 4.44 -9.20 -8.66
C ASN A 168 4.20 -8.14 -7.58
N LEU A 169 4.78 -8.33 -6.39
CA LEU A 169 4.78 -7.29 -5.36
C LEU A 169 5.37 -5.99 -5.91
N VAL A 170 6.58 -6.06 -6.47
CA VAL A 170 7.28 -4.88 -6.99
C VAL A 170 6.52 -4.30 -8.20
N LEU A 171 6.06 -5.14 -9.12
CA LEU A 171 5.29 -4.72 -10.29
C LEU A 171 4.02 -3.93 -9.93
N TRP A 172 3.29 -4.34 -8.89
CA TRP A 172 2.07 -3.65 -8.48
C TRP A 172 2.33 -2.46 -7.56
N LYS A 173 3.37 -2.53 -6.73
CA LYS A 173 3.66 -1.48 -5.73
C LYS A 173 4.33 -0.26 -6.34
N VAL A 174 5.37 -0.44 -7.14
CA VAL A 174 6.22 0.66 -7.63
C VAL A 174 5.45 1.73 -8.42
N PRO A 175 4.47 1.41 -9.28
CA PRO A 175 3.67 2.45 -9.95
C PRO A 175 2.94 3.40 -8.99
N LEU A 176 2.57 2.92 -7.79
CA LEU A 176 1.93 3.74 -6.76
C LEU A 176 2.94 4.62 -5.99
N ASP A 177 4.21 4.24 -5.99
CA ASP A 177 5.29 5.03 -5.40
C ASP A 177 5.78 6.13 -6.34
N THR A 178 5.97 5.79 -7.61
CA THR A 178 6.54 6.73 -8.57
C THR A 178 5.50 7.71 -9.12
N ARG A 179 4.24 7.29 -9.23
CA ARG A 179 3.15 8.05 -9.88
C ARG A 179 3.50 8.54 -11.29
N THR A 180 4.39 7.81 -11.96
CA THR A 180 4.87 8.10 -13.31
C THR A 180 4.91 6.82 -14.12
N THR A 181 4.95 6.97 -15.44
CA THR A 181 5.13 5.84 -16.35
C THR A 181 6.45 5.14 -16.06
N LEU A 182 6.39 3.82 -15.83
CA LEU A 182 7.59 3.03 -15.62
C LEU A 182 8.51 3.10 -16.87
N PRO A 183 9.84 3.17 -16.70
CA PRO A 183 10.77 3.19 -17.81
C PRO A 183 10.68 1.88 -18.63
N THR A 184 11.28 1.87 -19.82
CA THR A 184 11.65 0.59 -20.45
C THR A 184 12.82 -0.01 -19.69
N ALA A 185 12.90 -1.34 -19.63
CA ALA A 185 13.96 -2.03 -18.92
C ALA A 185 14.37 -3.30 -19.67
N THR A 186 15.66 -3.61 -19.61
CA THR A 186 16.23 -4.88 -20.07
C THR A 186 16.84 -5.63 -18.89
N VAL A 187 17.15 -6.92 -19.10
CA VAL A 187 17.82 -7.74 -18.09
C VAL A 187 19.18 -7.15 -17.72
N GLU A 188 19.93 -6.64 -18.70
CA GLU A 188 21.26 -6.06 -18.52
C GLU A 188 21.19 -4.78 -17.68
N ALA A 189 20.18 -3.94 -17.91
CA ALA A 189 19.97 -2.73 -17.11
C ALA A 189 19.71 -3.08 -15.63
N VAL A 190 18.80 -4.02 -15.38
CA VAL A 190 18.52 -4.49 -14.00
C VAL A 190 19.76 -5.12 -13.37
N LYS A 191 20.52 -5.92 -14.12
CA LYS A 191 21.76 -6.53 -13.62
C LYS A 191 22.83 -5.47 -13.29
N GLY A 192 22.99 -4.44 -14.11
CA GLY A 192 23.93 -3.36 -13.87
C GLY A 192 23.55 -2.47 -12.67
N THR A 193 22.26 -2.25 -12.45
CA THR A 193 21.75 -1.41 -11.36
C THR A 193 21.69 -2.15 -10.03
N TRP A 194 21.10 -3.34 -10.00
CA TRP A 194 20.88 -4.10 -8.76
C TRP A 194 21.94 -5.16 -8.46
N GLY A 195 22.72 -5.59 -9.46
CA GLY A 195 23.67 -6.70 -9.31
C GLY A 195 23.01 -8.08 -9.21
N PHE A 196 21.72 -8.21 -9.55
CA PHE A 196 21.02 -9.50 -9.46
C PHE A 196 21.58 -10.55 -10.41
N GLN A 197 21.96 -11.69 -9.84
CA GLN A 197 22.49 -12.84 -10.58
C GLN A 197 21.41 -13.53 -11.43
N ASP A 198 20.15 -13.43 -11.01
CA ASP A 198 18.98 -14.06 -11.61
C ASP A 198 18.05 -13.06 -12.32
N ALA A 199 18.56 -11.89 -12.71
CA ALA A 199 17.77 -10.87 -13.42
C ALA A 199 17.07 -11.42 -14.68
N ALA A 200 17.65 -12.42 -15.34
CA ALA A 200 17.08 -13.07 -16.52
C ALA A 200 15.79 -13.87 -16.23
N GLN A 201 15.48 -14.17 -14.97
CA GLN A 201 14.26 -14.89 -14.57
C GLN A 201 13.08 -13.96 -14.24
N ILE A 202 13.30 -12.64 -14.25
CA ILE A 202 12.28 -11.64 -13.94
C ILE A 202 11.36 -11.48 -15.16
N GLU A 203 10.05 -11.48 -14.93
CA GLU A 203 9.09 -11.21 -16.02
C GLU A 203 9.35 -9.86 -16.71
N PRO A 204 9.21 -9.75 -18.04
CA PRO A 204 9.51 -8.51 -18.77
C PRO A 204 8.78 -7.27 -18.26
N LEU A 205 7.52 -7.39 -17.83
CA LEU A 205 6.79 -6.27 -17.23
C LEU A 205 7.37 -5.87 -15.86
N ALA A 206 7.80 -6.85 -15.07
CA ALA A 206 8.37 -6.63 -13.75
C ALA A 206 9.79 -6.00 -13.82
N LEU A 207 10.57 -6.24 -14.88
CA LEU A 207 11.88 -5.59 -15.07
C LEU A 207 11.79 -4.06 -14.97
N ARG A 208 10.71 -3.49 -15.52
CA ARG A 208 10.46 -2.03 -15.51
C ARG A 208 10.25 -1.49 -14.11
N ALA A 209 9.48 -2.21 -13.31
CA ALA A 209 9.21 -1.87 -11.92
C ALA A 209 10.45 -2.08 -11.04
N VAL A 210 11.17 -3.19 -11.22
CA VAL A 210 12.43 -3.47 -10.51
C VAL A 210 13.47 -2.39 -10.79
N LEU A 211 13.64 -1.98 -12.05
CA LEU A 211 14.56 -0.90 -12.40
C LEU A 211 14.17 0.43 -11.75
N ALA A 212 12.88 0.78 -11.77
CA ALA A 212 12.37 2.01 -11.15
C ALA A 212 12.45 2.00 -9.62
N ASP A 213 12.28 0.85 -8.97
CA ASP A 213 12.37 0.71 -7.50
C ASP A 213 13.72 1.20 -6.98
N HIS A 214 14.82 0.90 -7.70
CA HIS A 214 16.16 1.35 -7.33
C HIS A 214 16.31 2.88 -7.28
N GLN A 215 15.54 3.60 -8.09
CA GLN A 215 15.61 5.07 -8.14
C GLN A 215 15.10 5.72 -6.84
N THR A 216 14.39 4.95 -6.01
CA THR A 216 13.92 5.39 -4.68
C THR A 216 14.98 5.22 -3.59
N GLY A 217 16.17 4.68 -3.92
CA GLY A 217 17.31 4.56 -3.01
C GLY A 217 17.00 3.68 -1.79
N ASP A 218 17.30 4.17 -0.60
CA ASP A 218 17.06 3.46 0.66
C ASP A 218 15.57 3.15 0.93
N PHE A 219 14.65 3.82 0.21
CA PHE A 219 13.22 3.56 0.32
C PHE A 219 12.70 2.45 -0.61
N ALA A 220 13.58 1.86 -1.42
CA ALA A 220 13.26 0.78 -2.35
C ALA A 220 12.45 -0.34 -1.66
N ASN A 221 11.35 -0.73 -2.29
CA ASN A 221 10.51 -1.81 -1.79
C ASN A 221 11.30 -3.11 -1.66
N ILE A 222 12.24 -3.37 -2.58
CA ILE A 222 13.10 -4.55 -2.56
C ILE A 222 13.97 -4.57 -1.30
N LEU A 223 14.66 -3.48 -0.98
CA LEU A 223 15.56 -3.43 0.19
C LEU A 223 14.77 -3.50 1.50
N ARG A 224 13.64 -2.79 1.57
CA ARG A 224 12.79 -2.75 2.76
C ARG A 224 12.09 -4.07 3.03
N ALA A 225 11.55 -4.72 2.01
CA ALA A 225 10.84 -5.97 2.18
C ALA A 225 11.81 -7.14 2.33
N PHE A 226 12.95 -7.14 1.64
CA PHE A 226 13.75 -8.34 1.45
C PHE A 226 15.19 -8.23 1.95
N GLY A 227 15.60 -7.07 2.45
CA GLY A 227 16.97 -6.79 2.83
C GLY A 227 17.93 -6.73 1.64
N TYR A 228 19.22 -6.67 1.96
CA TYR A 228 20.28 -6.79 0.97
C TYR A 228 20.23 -8.18 0.30
N THR A 229 20.17 -8.20 -1.03
CA THR A 229 20.24 -9.44 -1.80
C THR A 229 20.92 -9.23 -3.15
N THR A 230 21.68 -10.23 -3.59
CA THR A 230 22.20 -10.33 -4.97
C THR A 230 21.46 -11.38 -5.80
N LEU A 231 20.43 -12.02 -5.22
CA LEU A 231 19.54 -12.96 -5.87
C LEU A 231 18.10 -12.51 -5.60
N PHE A 232 17.45 -11.94 -6.61
CA PHE A 232 16.12 -11.36 -6.43
C PHE A 232 15.05 -12.43 -6.18
N GLN A 233 15.23 -13.63 -6.72
CA GLN A 233 14.31 -14.76 -6.66
C GLN A 233 12.89 -14.36 -7.08
N PRO A 234 12.68 -13.93 -8.35
CA PRO A 234 11.43 -13.30 -8.79
C PRO A 234 10.16 -14.11 -8.50
N LYS A 235 10.29 -15.45 -8.49
CA LYS A 235 9.18 -16.40 -8.24
C LYS A 235 9.02 -16.82 -6.78
N LYS A 236 9.92 -16.40 -5.88
CA LYS A 236 9.79 -16.69 -4.44
C LYS A 236 8.54 -16.00 -3.91
N THR A 237 7.82 -16.71 -3.04
CA THR A 237 6.61 -16.20 -2.39
C THR A 237 6.95 -15.12 -1.37
N VAL A 238 6.06 -14.15 -1.21
CA VAL A 238 6.17 -13.06 -0.23
C VAL A 238 5.35 -13.41 1.01
N SER A 239 5.94 -13.20 2.18
CA SER A 239 5.25 -13.32 3.47
C SER A 239 4.41 -12.08 3.79
N GLN A 240 3.44 -12.22 4.70
CA GLN A 240 2.61 -11.09 5.12
C GLN A 240 3.42 -9.95 5.76
N ALA A 241 4.49 -10.25 6.51
CA ALA A 241 5.36 -9.23 7.08
C ALA A 241 6.15 -8.46 6.01
N GLU A 242 6.70 -9.16 5.01
CA GLU A 242 7.41 -8.52 3.89
C GLU A 242 6.46 -7.64 3.07
N ALA A 243 5.22 -8.10 2.84
CA ALA A 243 4.19 -7.33 2.17
C ALA A 243 3.79 -6.08 2.96
N ALA A 244 3.55 -6.19 4.27
CA ALA A 244 3.28 -5.06 5.15
C ALA A 244 4.45 -4.07 5.16
N ALA A 245 5.69 -4.56 5.26
CA ALA A 245 6.88 -3.73 5.19
C ALA A 245 6.96 -2.97 3.86
N ALA A 246 6.62 -3.59 2.72
CA ALA A 246 6.55 -2.92 1.42
C ALA A 246 5.45 -1.84 1.33
N LEU A 247 4.37 -1.96 2.11
CA LEU A 247 3.26 -1.00 2.16
C LEU A 247 3.44 0.13 3.18
N TRP A 248 4.51 0.09 3.97
CA TRP A 248 4.83 1.11 4.99
C TRP A 248 4.94 2.54 4.43
N ARG A 249 5.21 2.70 3.14
CA ARG A 249 5.36 4.00 2.49
C ARG A 249 4.74 4.00 1.10
N PHE A 250 4.20 5.16 0.71
CA PHE A 250 3.78 5.50 -0.64
C PHE A 250 4.36 6.84 -1.08
N GLY A 251 4.64 6.99 -2.37
CA GLY A 251 5.14 8.23 -2.96
C GLY A 251 6.63 8.47 -2.77
N THR A 252 7.11 9.57 -3.33
CA THR A 252 8.52 10.01 -3.27
C THR A 252 8.79 11.13 -2.26
N GLN A 253 7.75 11.79 -1.74
CA GLN A 253 7.91 12.95 -0.84
C GLN A 253 8.23 12.51 0.60
N THR A 254 9.28 13.13 1.15
CA THR A 254 9.81 12.95 2.52
C THR A 254 8.84 13.41 3.58
#